data_AF-A0A1Y6IPH5-F1
#
_entry.id   AF-A0A1Y6IPH5-F1
#
_cell.length_a   1.000
_cell.length_b   1.000
_cell.length_c   1.000
_cell.angle_alpha   90.00
_cell.angle_beta   90.00
_cell.angle_gamma   90.00
#
_symmetry.space_group_name_H-M   'P 1'
#
loop_
_entity.id
_entity.type
_entity.pdbx_description
1 polymer ?
#
loop_
_entity_poly.entity_id
_entity_poly.type
_entity_poly.pdbx_seq_one_letter_code
_entity_poly.pdbx_strand_id
1 'polypeptide(L)'
;MYLSKLTPAVFEHLYNDIVEFRLTFDLPVNQPDSLDSAADTLHTSLAIEELTELAEAQDKTEQADAIVDTVYVLMGRLVHLGHHTPEHNPGISYLIDLLLNVADHRNIDFIPCWDEVHSSNMSKVCRSQKEYDETESFYAEQGIKLAPVIKGDYIIAKCAEDFVSAEKTIRQGKVLKSVYYRPAALSELTQ
;
A
#
# COMPACT_ATOMS: atom_id res chain seq x y z
N MET A 1 23.49 -13.09 3.95
CA MET A 1 23.49 -11.67 4.34
C MET A 1 22.92 -11.59 5.74
N TYR A 2 23.50 -10.78 6.64
CA TYR A 2 22.92 -10.58 7.96
C TYR A 2 21.92 -9.41 7.90
N LEU A 3 20.69 -9.65 8.33
CA LEU A 3 19.60 -8.67 8.43
C LEU A 3 19.28 -8.48 9.92
N SER A 4 19.46 -7.27 10.45
CA SER A 4 19.40 -7.05 11.91
C SER A 4 17.98 -6.87 12.43
N LYS A 5 17.05 -6.40 11.58
CA LYS A 5 15.66 -6.07 11.94
C LYS A 5 14.64 -6.84 11.11
N LEU A 6 14.93 -7.14 9.84
CA LEU A 6 14.09 -7.98 8.98
C LEU A 6 14.28 -9.46 9.32
N THR A 7 13.80 -9.85 10.49
CA THR A 7 13.80 -11.25 10.94
C THR A 7 12.82 -12.09 10.10
N PRO A 8 12.94 -13.44 10.09
CA PRO A 8 11.99 -14.29 9.37
C PRO A 8 10.52 -14.04 9.77
N ALA A 9 10.24 -13.85 11.06
CA ALA A 9 8.90 -13.59 11.55
C ALA A 9 8.35 -12.22 11.08
N VAL A 10 9.21 -11.20 11.08
CA VAL A 10 8.83 -9.88 10.52
C VAL A 10 8.56 -10.02 9.03
N PHE A 11 9.48 -10.61 8.26
CA PHE A 11 9.29 -10.78 6.82
C PHE A 11 7.99 -11.53 6.48
N GLU A 12 7.72 -12.64 7.17
CA GLU A 12 6.50 -13.44 6.97
C GLU A 12 5.23 -12.63 7.25
N HIS A 13 5.22 -11.86 8.34
CA HIS A 13 4.13 -10.94 8.68
C HIS A 13 3.86 -9.93 7.56
N LEU A 14 4.90 -9.18 7.17
CA LEU A 14 4.77 -8.17 6.11
C LEU A 14 4.36 -8.81 4.77
N TYR A 15 4.89 -9.99 4.46
CA TYR A 15 4.62 -10.68 3.20
C TYR A 15 3.15 -11.11 3.11
N ASN A 16 2.60 -11.68 4.18
CA ASN A 16 1.22 -12.14 4.23
C ASN A 16 0.23 -10.98 4.11
N ASP A 17 0.49 -9.87 4.79
CA ASP A 17 -0.35 -8.65 4.70
C ASP A 17 -0.35 -8.09 3.27
N ILE A 18 0.81 -8.06 2.60
CA ILE A 18 0.88 -7.63 1.20
C ILE A 18 0.20 -8.63 0.26
N VAL A 19 0.27 -9.93 0.52
CA VAL A 19 -0.51 -10.93 -0.24
C VAL A 19 -2.01 -10.66 -0.08
N GLU A 20 -2.50 -10.45 1.15
CA GLU A 20 -3.89 -10.10 1.41
C GLU A 20 -4.32 -8.85 0.65
N PHE A 21 -3.54 -7.77 0.76
CA PHE A 21 -3.79 -6.53 0.04
C PHE A 21 -3.86 -6.77 -1.47
N ARG A 22 -2.85 -7.43 -2.05
CA ARG A 22 -2.79 -7.61 -3.51
C ARG A 22 -3.92 -8.48 -4.03
N LEU A 23 -4.28 -9.55 -3.33
CA LEU A 23 -5.46 -10.36 -3.67
C LEU A 23 -6.75 -9.55 -3.60
N THR A 24 -6.90 -8.73 -2.55
CA THR A 24 -8.08 -7.88 -2.33
C THR A 24 -8.24 -6.83 -3.43
N PHE A 25 -7.14 -6.23 -3.90
CA PHE A 25 -7.18 -5.16 -4.91
C PHE A 25 -7.01 -5.65 -6.36
N ASP A 26 -7.08 -6.96 -6.60
CA ASP A 26 -6.90 -7.58 -7.92
C ASP A 26 -5.52 -7.29 -8.55
N LEU A 27 -4.48 -7.42 -7.75
CA LEU A 27 -3.09 -7.19 -8.14
C LEU A 27 -2.32 -8.52 -8.25
N PRO A 28 -1.34 -8.63 -9.16
CA PRO A 28 -0.57 -9.86 -9.36
C PRO A 28 0.16 -10.35 -8.10
N VAL A 29 0.09 -11.66 -7.82
CA VAL A 29 0.81 -12.35 -6.73
C VAL A 29 1.50 -13.58 -7.31
N ASN A 30 2.81 -13.73 -7.08
CA ASN A 30 3.61 -14.83 -7.63
C ASN A 30 3.42 -14.98 -9.16
N GLN A 31 3.45 -13.86 -9.86
CA GLN A 31 3.27 -13.75 -11.31
C GLN A 31 4.43 -12.94 -11.88
N PRO A 32 5.67 -13.46 -11.84
CA PRO A 32 6.83 -12.73 -12.35
C PRO A 32 6.70 -12.37 -13.84
N ASP A 33 5.99 -13.20 -14.63
CA ASP A 33 5.75 -12.96 -16.05
C ASP A 33 4.86 -11.74 -16.34
N SER A 34 4.08 -11.26 -15.36
CA SER A 34 3.29 -10.03 -15.49
C SER A 34 4.03 -8.76 -15.07
N LEU A 35 5.26 -8.87 -14.57
CA LEU A 35 6.12 -7.71 -14.29
C LEU A 35 6.79 -7.24 -15.59
N ASP A 36 5.99 -6.65 -16.48
CA ASP A 36 6.50 -6.01 -17.69
C ASP A 36 7.20 -4.67 -17.39
N SER A 37 7.71 -4.01 -18.43
CA SER A 37 8.42 -2.73 -18.28
C SER A 37 7.56 -1.63 -17.65
N ALA A 38 6.25 -1.64 -17.88
CA ALA A 38 5.34 -0.63 -17.32
C ALA A 38 5.08 -0.90 -15.84
N ALA A 39 4.83 -2.15 -15.47
CA ALA A 39 4.67 -2.58 -14.09
C ALA A 39 5.96 -2.37 -13.27
N ASP A 40 7.13 -2.66 -13.85
CA ASP A 40 8.41 -2.43 -13.17
C ASP A 40 8.72 -0.92 -13.00
N THR A 41 8.38 -0.11 -14.01
CA THR A 41 8.45 1.35 -13.89
C THR A 41 7.53 1.83 -12.77
N LEU A 42 6.30 1.33 -12.69
CA LEU A 42 5.36 1.70 -11.63
C LEU A 42 5.88 1.34 -10.23
N HIS A 43 6.39 0.11 -10.02
CA HIS A 43 7.00 -0.27 -8.74
C HIS A 43 8.15 0.66 -8.36
N THR A 44 8.96 1.06 -9.34
CA THR A 44 10.07 2.00 -9.12
C THR A 44 9.56 3.40 -8.78
N SER A 45 8.56 3.90 -9.51
CA SER A 45 7.99 5.23 -9.28
C SER A 45 7.34 5.35 -7.90
N LEU A 46 6.60 4.32 -7.46
CA LEU A 46 6.02 4.29 -6.12
C LEU A 46 7.11 4.33 -5.04
N ALA A 47 8.15 3.50 -5.15
CA ALA A 47 9.25 3.54 -4.17
C ALA A 47 10.00 4.89 -4.14
N ILE A 48 10.10 5.58 -5.29
CA ILE A 48 10.71 6.92 -5.36
C ILE A 48 9.82 7.97 -4.67
N GLU A 49 8.50 7.88 -4.86
CA GLU A 49 7.51 8.75 -4.22
C GLU A 49 7.65 8.66 -2.70
N GLU A 50 7.51 7.47 -2.12
CA GLU A 50 7.57 7.28 -0.66
C GLU A 50 8.93 7.68 -0.05
N LEU A 51 10.04 7.41 -0.76
CA LEU A 51 11.37 7.84 -0.30
C LEU A 51 11.57 9.35 -0.37
N THR A 52 10.89 10.02 -1.30
CA THR A 52 10.88 11.49 -1.39
C THR A 52 10.06 12.07 -0.24
N GLU A 53 8.91 11.48 0.06
CA GLU A 53 8.10 11.86 1.24
C GLU A 53 8.90 11.69 2.53
N LEU A 54 9.67 10.61 2.67
CA LEU A 54 10.58 10.42 3.82
C LEU A 54 11.65 11.52 3.91
N ALA A 55 12.18 11.98 2.78
CA ALA A 55 13.16 13.07 2.74
C ALA A 55 12.54 14.43 3.10
N GLU A 56 11.24 14.61 2.87
CA GLU A 56 10.50 15.84 3.12
C GLU A 56 9.77 15.86 4.48
N ALA A 57 9.65 14.71 5.15
CA ALA A 57 8.94 14.55 6.42
C ALA A 57 9.47 15.49 7.54
N GLN A 58 8.56 16.25 8.14
CA GLN A 58 8.83 17.28 9.14
C GLN A 58 8.70 16.77 10.58
N ASP A 59 7.93 15.71 10.80
CA ASP A 59 7.72 15.13 12.13
C ASP A 59 7.84 13.59 12.16
N LYS A 60 7.76 13.01 13.37
CA LYS A 60 7.93 11.57 13.55
C LYS A 60 6.77 10.77 12.95
N THR A 61 5.56 11.36 12.88
CA THR A 61 4.40 10.72 12.25
C THR A 61 4.60 10.60 10.76
N GLU A 62 4.99 11.69 10.10
CA GLU A 62 5.31 11.70 8.66
C GLU A 62 6.50 10.78 8.35
N GLN A 63 7.52 10.74 9.22
CA GLN A 63 8.64 9.82 9.06
C GLN A 63 8.19 8.35 9.17
N ALA A 64 7.29 8.02 10.11
CA ALA A 64 6.78 6.67 10.27
C ALA A 64 5.93 6.25 9.06
N ASP A 65 5.03 7.12 8.60
CA ASP A 65 4.18 6.90 7.43
C ASP A 65 5.04 6.58 6.19
N ALA A 66 5.97 7.47 5.84
CA ALA A 66 6.82 7.30 4.66
C ALA A 66 7.77 6.09 4.76
N ILE A 67 8.27 5.75 5.96
CA ILE A 67 9.06 4.51 6.15
C ILE A 67 8.18 3.28 5.92
N VAL A 68 7.00 3.23 6.52
CA VAL A 68 6.06 2.11 6.37
C VAL A 68 5.63 1.97 4.91
N ASP A 69 5.25 3.05 4.25
CA ASP A 69 4.81 3.03 2.85
C ASP A 69 5.93 2.63 1.90
N THR A 70 7.17 3.09 2.14
CA THR A 70 8.33 2.61 1.37
C THR A 70 8.50 1.10 1.52
N VAL A 71 8.39 0.55 2.75
CA VAL A 71 8.47 -0.90 2.96
C VAL A 71 7.29 -1.62 2.30
N TYR A 72 6.10 -1.03 2.35
CA TYR A 72 4.86 -1.59 1.76
C TYR A 72 5.00 -1.79 0.26
N VAL A 73 5.52 -0.79 -0.47
CA VAL A 73 5.71 -0.87 -1.93
C VAL A 73 6.86 -1.81 -2.32
N LEU A 74 7.94 -1.85 -1.53
CA LEU A 74 9.04 -2.80 -1.74
C LEU A 74 8.60 -4.25 -1.53
N MET A 75 7.85 -4.54 -0.46
CA MET A 75 7.22 -5.83 -0.24
C MET A 75 6.21 -6.16 -1.35
N GLY A 76 5.49 -5.15 -1.86
CA GLY A 76 4.63 -5.26 -3.04
C GLY A 76 5.33 -5.83 -4.26
N ARG A 77 6.58 -5.39 -4.53
CA ARG A 77 7.41 -5.94 -5.61
C ARG A 77 7.82 -7.39 -5.33
N LEU A 78 8.20 -7.73 -4.10
CA LEU A 78 8.56 -9.10 -3.73
C LEU A 78 7.39 -10.08 -3.90
N VAL A 79 6.18 -9.68 -3.47
CA VAL A 79 4.97 -10.49 -3.61
C VAL A 79 4.59 -10.66 -5.08
N HIS A 80 4.69 -9.61 -5.91
CA HIS A 80 4.47 -9.73 -7.36
C HIS A 80 5.39 -10.80 -7.97
N LEU A 81 6.68 -10.77 -7.62
CA LEU A 81 7.69 -11.71 -8.11
C LEU A 81 7.62 -13.12 -7.50
N GLY A 82 6.84 -13.33 -6.44
CA GLY A 82 6.79 -14.62 -5.73
C GLY A 82 8.00 -14.87 -4.81
N HIS A 83 8.75 -13.83 -4.48
CA HIS A 83 9.94 -13.90 -3.63
C HIS A 83 9.56 -13.97 -2.15
N HIS A 84 9.20 -15.17 -1.70
CA HIS A 84 8.61 -15.44 -0.38
C HIS A 84 9.63 -15.65 0.75
N THR A 85 10.92 -15.42 0.50
CA THR A 85 11.95 -15.39 1.55
C THR A 85 12.96 -14.28 1.27
N PRO A 86 13.67 -13.75 2.28
CA PRO A 86 14.66 -12.70 2.09
C PRO A 86 15.78 -13.04 1.09
N GLU A 87 16.12 -14.33 0.96
CA GLU A 87 17.22 -14.80 0.10
C GLU A 87 16.87 -14.76 -1.38
N HIS A 88 15.58 -14.81 -1.75
CA HIS A 88 15.14 -14.72 -3.14
C HIS A 88 15.50 -13.37 -3.78
N ASN A 89 15.50 -12.30 -2.98
CA ASN A 89 15.94 -10.98 -3.43
C ASN A 89 16.70 -10.25 -2.31
N PRO A 90 18.02 -10.47 -2.20
CA PRO A 90 18.82 -9.89 -1.13
C PRO A 90 18.93 -8.37 -1.25
N GLY A 91 18.81 -7.80 -2.45
CA GLY A 91 18.88 -6.35 -2.66
C GLY A 91 17.70 -5.63 -2.01
N ILE A 92 16.46 -6.03 -2.33
CA ILE A 92 15.26 -5.44 -1.73
C ILE A 92 15.20 -5.75 -0.23
N SER A 93 15.52 -6.98 0.18
CA SER A 93 15.51 -7.36 1.59
C SER A 93 16.49 -6.53 2.43
N TYR A 94 17.66 -6.20 1.87
CA TYR A 94 18.61 -5.30 2.51
C TYR A 94 18.07 -3.87 2.64
N LEU A 95 17.40 -3.34 1.61
CA LEU A 95 16.78 -2.01 1.66
C LEU A 95 15.68 -1.95 2.73
N ILE A 96 14.83 -2.98 2.81
CA ILE A 96 13.81 -3.07 3.85
C ILE A 96 14.47 -3.10 5.23
N ASP A 97 15.50 -3.93 5.44
CA ASP A 97 16.23 -3.97 6.71
C ASP A 97 16.83 -2.60 7.09
N LEU A 98 17.39 -1.87 6.13
CA LEU A 98 17.87 -0.50 6.37
C LEU A 98 16.74 0.43 6.85
N LEU A 99 15.58 0.39 6.22
CA LEU A 99 14.42 1.19 6.62
C LEU A 99 13.91 0.83 8.02
N LEU A 100 13.89 -0.46 8.38
CA LEU A 100 13.57 -0.90 9.73
C LEU A 100 14.59 -0.42 10.77
N ASN A 101 15.87 -0.39 10.43
CA ASN A 101 16.90 0.20 11.29
C ASN A 101 16.75 1.72 11.40
N VAL A 102 16.33 2.41 10.33
CA VAL A 102 16.01 3.85 10.38
C VAL A 102 14.84 4.09 11.34
N ALA A 103 13.74 3.34 11.24
CA ALA A 103 12.62 3.44 12.16
C ALA A 103 13.08 3.29 13.63
N ASP A 104 13.87 2.27 13.92
CA ASP A 104 14.44 2.03 15.25
C ASP A 104 15.29 3.22 15.74
N HIS A 105 16.19 3.75 14.91
CA HIS A 105 17.01 4.92 15.24
C HIS A 105 16.20 6.21 15.42
N ARG A 106 14.99 6.27 14.87
CA ARG A 106 14.04 7.38 15.05
C ARG A 106 13.08 7.15 16.23
N ASN A 107 13.23 6.04 16.95
CA ASN A 107 12.31 5.60 18.01
C ASN A 107 10.87 5.45 17.50
N ILE A 108 10.72 4.86 16.32
CA ILE A 108 9.45 4.47 15.73
C ILE A 108 9.31 2.96 15.91
N ASP A 109 8.25 2.53 16.59
CA ASP A 109 7.90 1.10 16.65
C ASP A 109 7.22 0.70 15.33
N PHE A 110 7.97 0.01 14.48
CA PHE A 110 7.58 -0.23 13.10
C PHE A 110 6.34 -1.13 12.97
N ILE A 111 6.25 -2.21 13.75
CA ILE A 111 5.18 -3.20 13.57
C ILE A 111 3.80 -2.62 13.88
N PRO A 112 3.58 -1.89 14.99
CA PRO A 112 2.30 -1.21 15.21
C PRO A 112 1.95 -0.19 14.11
N CYS A 113 2.93 0.56 13.60
CA CYS A 113 2.70 1.49 12.50
C CYS A 113 2.32 0.76 11.20
N TRP A 114 3.00 -0.35 10.91
CA TRP A 114 2.69 -1.22 9.78
C TRP A 114 1.27 -1.78 9.87
N ASP A 115 0.89 -2.37 11.00
CA ASP A 115 -0.44 -2.96 11.20
C ASP A 115 -1.55 -1.92 11.03
N GLU A 116 -1.29 -0.70 11.51
CA GLU A 116 -2.20 0.43 11.39
C GLU A 116 -2.36 0.90 9.94
N VAL A 117 -1.25 1.05 9.21
CA VAL A 117 -1.27 1.40 7.77
C VAL A 117 -1.91 0.30 6.94
N HIS A 118 -1.60 -0.97 7.21
CA HIS A 118 -2.22 -2.11 6.52
C HIS A 118 -3.75 -2.13 6.76
N SER A 119 -4.19 -1.97 8.00
CA SER A 119 -5.61 -1.86 8.35
C SER A 119 -6.31 -0.67 7.65
N SER A 120 -5.66 0.49 7.61
CA SER A 120 -6.12 1.67 6.86
C SER A 120 -6.25 1.36 5.36
N ASN A 121 -5.24 0.72 4.77
CA ASN A 121 -5.23 0.30 3.37
C ASN A 121 -6.37 -0.68 3.05
N MET A 122 -6.60 -1.66 3.90
CA MET A 122 -7.68 -2.63 3.79
C MET A 122 -9.07 -2.01 4.03
N SER A 123 -9.16 -0.82 4.62
CA SER A 123 -10.44 -0.09 4.77
C SER A 123 -10.89 0.65 3.51
N LYS A 124 -10.06 0.70 2.45
CA LYS A 124 -10.39 1.39 1.19
C LYS A 124 -11.51 0.69 0.41
N VAL A 125 -11.70 -0.62 0.60
CA VAL A 125 -12.77 -1.40 -0.06
C VAL A 125 -14.11 -1.24 0.65
N CYS A 126 -15.19 -1.52 -0.08
CA CYS A 126 -16.53 -1.64 0.48
C CYS A 126 -16.78 -3.10 0.92
N ARG A 127 -17.38 -3.30 2.10
CA ARG A 127 -17.68 -4.63 2.68
C ARG A 127 -19.11 -5.12 2.38
N SER A 128 -19.93 -4.28 1.76
CA SER A 128 -21.29 -4.63 1.38
C SER A 128 -21.75 -3.81 0.18
N GLN A 129 -22.81 -4.28 -0.48
CA GLN A 129 -23.45 -3.52 -1.56
C GLN A 129 -23.89 -2.13 -1.10
N LYS A 130 -24.39 -2.03 0.14
CA LYS A 130 -24.81 -0.75 0.73
C LYS A 130 -23.64 0.25 0.80
N GLU A 131 -22.47 -0.20 1.29
CA GLU A 131 -21.29 0.67 1.35
C GLU A 131 -20.84 1.12 -0.04
N TYR A 132 -20.94 0.23 -1.04
CA TYR A 132 -20.65 0.58 -2.43
C TYR A 132 -21.65 1.60 -2.97
N ASP A 133 -22.96 1.41 -2.77
CA ASP A 133 -24.00 2.33 -3.27
C ASP A 133 -23.86 3.74 -2.68
N GLU A 134 -23.53 3.83 -1.39
CA GLU A 134 -23.25 5.09 -0.70
C GLU A 134 -21.96 5.75 -1.21
N THR A 135 -20.92 4.95 -1.48
CA THR A 135 -19.68 5.42 -2.10
C THR A 135 -19.90 5.91 -3.53
N GLU A 136 -20.68 5.18 -4.32
CA GLU A 136 -21.05 5.55 -5.69
C GLU A 136 -21.83 6.86 -5.71
N SER A 137 -22.80 7.02 -4.80
CA SER A 137 -23.56 8.27 -4.67
C SER A 137 -22.66 9.46 -4.35
N PHE A 138 -21.73 9.30 -3.39
CA PHE A 138 -20.77 10.35 -3.01
C PHE A 138 -19.86 10.81 -4.16
N TYR A 139 -19.38 9.87 -4.98
CA TYR A 139 -18.55 10.19 -6.15
C TYR A 139 -19.38 10.70 -7.34
N ALA A 140 -20.61 10.23 -7.51
CA ALA A 140 -21.52 10.70 -8.55
C ALA A 140 -21.87 12.19 -8.38
N GLU A 141 -22.02 12.69 -7.15
CA GLU A 141 -22.19 14.12 -6.84
C GLU A 141 -21.00 14.98 -7.32
N GLN A 142 -19.81 14.39 -7.40
CA GLN A 142 -18.59 15.03 -7.93
C GLN A 142 -18.41 14.81 -9.44
N GLY A 143 -19.36 14.15 -10.10
CA GLY A 143 -19.28 13.78 -11.53
C GLY A 143 -18.34 12.61 -11.82
N ILE A 144 -17.95 11.84 -10.81
CA ILE A 144 -17.05 10.69 -10.95
C ILE A 144 -17.89 9.42 -10.99
N LYS A 145 -17.80 8.67 -12.09
CA LYS A 145 -18.47 7.36 -12.22
C LYS A 145 -17.59 6.25 -11.66
N LEU A 146 -18.22 5.33 -10.94
CA LEU A 146 -17.56 4.15 -10.39
C LEU A 146 -17.96 2.89 -11.15
N ALA A 147 -17.07 1.90 -11.10
CA ALA A 147 -17.29 0.54 -11.55
C ALA A 147 -16.93 -0.40 -10.39
N PRO A 148 -17.83 -1.32 -10.00
CA PRO A 148 -17.54 -2.27 -8.95
C PRO A 148 -16.66 -3.40 -9.48
N VAL A 149 -15.67 -3.82 -8.69
CA VAL A 149 -14.95 -5.08 -8.88
C VAL A 149 -15.14 -5.93 -7.64
N ILE A 150 -15.83 -7.06 -7.76
CA ILE A 150 -16.11 -7.98 -6.66
C ILE A 150 -14.93 -8.94 -6.48
N LYS A 151 -14.38 -9.00 -5.26
CA LYS A 151 -13.30 -9.91 -4.86
C LYS A 151 -13.61 -10.52 -3.50
N GLY A 152 -14.02 -11.79 -3.51
CA GLY A 152 -14.48 -12.46 -2.29
C GLY A 152 -15.66 -11.69 -1.69
N ASP A 153 -15.49 -11.26 -0.44
CA ASP A 153 -16.50 -10.49 0.31
C ASP A 153 -16.36 -8.96 0.14
N TYR A 154 -15.42 -8.51 -0.69
CA TYR A 154 -15.15 -7.09 -0.91
C TYR A 154 -15.64 -6.59 -2.27
N ILE A 155 -16.06 -5.32 -2.29
CA ILE A 155 -16.37 -4.56 -3.50
C ILE A 155 -15.37 -3.41 -3.60
N ILE A 156 -14.54 -3.44 -4.64
CA ILE A 156 -13.58 -2.37 -4.93
C ILE A 156 -14.26 -1.35 -5.82
N ALA A 157 -14.30 -0.09 -5.38
CA ALA A 157 -14.77 1.01 -6.19
C ALA A 157 -13.64 1.52 -7.09
N LYS A 158 -13.70 1.24 -8.39
CA LYS A 158 -12.74 1.77 -9.38
C LYS A 158 -13.37 2.89 -10.19
N CYS A 159 -12.59 3.89 -10.57
CA CYS A 159 -13.07 4.92 -11.49
C CYS A 159 -13.39 4.29 -12.86
N ALA A 160 -14.62 4.47 -13.34
CA ALA A 160 -15.11 3.80 -14.54
C ALA A 160 -14.54 4.39 -15.85
N GLU A 161 -14.18 5.68 -15.83
CA GLU A 161 -13.67 6.43 -16.97
C GLU A 161 -12.68 7.50 -16.48
N ASP A 162 -11.82 8.00 -17.37
CA ASP A 162 -10.92 9.11 -17.03
C ASP A 162 -11.75 10.34 -16.60
N PHE A 163 -11.41 10.89 -15.45
CA PHE A 163 -12.00 12.12 -14.91
C PHE A 163 -10.92 13.19 -14.77
N VAL A 164 -11.17 14.36 -15.33
CA VAL A 164 -10.27 15.51 -15.25
C VAL A 164 -11.08 16.73 -14.80
N SER A 165 -10.65 17.34 -13.69
CA SER A 165 -11.13 18.63 -13.24
C SER A 165 -9.96 19.61 -13.10
N ALA A 166 -10.26 20.87 -12.75
CA ALA A 166 -9.22 21.86 -12.43
C ALA A 166 -8.37 21.47 -11.21
N GLU A 167 -8.90 20.59 -10.35
CA GLU A 167 -8.31 20.23 -9.06
C GLU A 167 -7.63 18.86 -9.08
N LYS A 168 -8.14 17.91 -9.89
CA LYS A 168 -7.64 16.52 -9.88
C LYS A 168 -7.82 15.81 -11.21
N THR A 169 -6.90 14.89 -11.49
CA THR A 169 -7.01 13.91 -12.56
C THR A 169 -7.10 12.52 -11.93
N ILE A 170 -8.13 11.76 -12.30
CA ILE A 170 -8.36 10.38 -11.88
C ILE A 170 -8.43 9.54 -13.16
N ARG A 171 -7.52 8.57 -13.30
CA ARG A 171 -7.52 7.66 -14.45
C ARG A 171 -8.53 6.54 -14.25
N GLN A 172 -9.07 6.05 -15.35
CA GLN A 172 -9.86 4.83 -15.38
C GLN A 172 -9.11 3.69 -14.67
N GLY A 173 -9.85 2.90 -13.88
CA GLY A 173 -9.31 1.78 -13.12
C GLY A 173 -8.65 2.16 -11.80
N LYS A 174 -8.43 3.46 -11.53
CA LYS A 174 -7.92 3.90 -10.22
C LYS A 174 -8.90 3.51 -9.12
N VAL A 175 -8.39 2.85 -8.08
CA VAL A 175 -9.17 2.53 -6.88
C VAL A 175 -9.47 3.82 -6.13
N LEU A 176 -10.73 4.02 -5.79
CA LEU A 176 -11.20 5.13 -4.97
C LEU A 176 -11.58 4.61 -3.58
N LYS A 177 -11.47 5.49 -2.58
CA LYS A 177 -11.66 5.14 -1.18
C LYS A 177 -13.16 5.02 -0.90
N SER A 178 -13.57 3.94 -0.22
CA SER A 178 -14.90 3.84 0.39
C SER A 178 -15.20 5.09 1.24
N VAL A 179 -16.46 5.52 1.31
CA VAL A 179 -16.86 6.59 2.26
C VAL A 179 -16.65 6.19 3.73
N TYR A 180 -16.48 4.89 3.99
CA TYR A 180 -16.13 4.32 5.30
C TYR A 180 -14.63 4.08 5.48
N TYR A 181 -13.79 4.58 4.56
CA TYR A 181 -12.35 4.54 4.71
C TYR A 181 -11.90 5.20 6.02
N ARG A 182 -10.99 4.53 6.71
CA ARG A 182 -10.37 5.01 7.94
C ARG A 182 -8.92 5.39 7.64
N PRO A 183 -8.52 6.67 7.76
CA PRO A 183 -7.12 7.05 7.64
C PRO A 183 -6.29 6.43 8.77
N ALA A 184 -5.01 6.19 8.49
CA ALA A 184 -4.08 5.66 9.48
C ALA A 184 -3.91 6.65 10.65
N ALA A 185 -4.04 6.16 11.87
CA ALA A 185 -3.96 6.92 13.12
C ALA A 185 -2.54 6.80 13.72
N LEU A 186 -1.52 7.22 12.97
CA LEU A 186 -0.13 7.05 13.38
C LEU A 186 0.29 7.98 14.53
N SER A 187 -0.36 9.12 14.72
CA SER A 187 0.04 10.11 15.73
C SER A 187 0.05 9.57 17.17
N GLU A 188 -0.76 8.56 17.48
CA GLU A 188 -0.75 7.91 18.81
C GLU A 188 0.43 6.95 18.98
N LEU A 189 0.99 6.45 17.87
CA LEU A 189 2.10 5.50 17.84
C LEU A 189 3.47 6.19 17.75
N THR A 190 3.49 7.49 17.43
CA THR A 190 4.71 8.26 17.11
C THR A 190 4.99 9.42 18.08
N GLN A 191 4.33 9.45 19.24
CA GLN A 191 4.56 10.47 20.28
C GLN A 191 6.01 10.49 20.80
#